data_AF-A0A061N426-F1
#
_entry.id   AF-A0A061N426-F1
#
_cell.length_a   1.000
_cell.length_b   1.000
_cell.length_c   1.000
_cell.angle_alpha   90.00
_cell.angle_beta   90.00
_cell.angle_gamma   90.00
#
_symmetry.space_group_name_H-M   'P 1'
#
loop_
_entity.id
_entity.type
_entity.pdbx_description
1 polymer ?
#
loop_
_entity_poly.entity_id
_entity_poly.type
_entity_poly.pdbx_seq_one_letter_code
_entity_poly.pdbx_strand_id
1 'polypeptide(L)'
;MRVTYDGVSVLFTGDAEREAEENMMQQPELLDADVFHVGHHGSSTSNGEAFLQAVDPEVAIYSAGVDNEYGHPHDEVVERFEDLGIELFGTAEHGEVYVIIQDGEWELFSER
;
A
#
# COMPACT_ATOMS: atom_id res chain seq x y z
N MET A 1 9.43 -5.30 -3.14
CA MET A 1 9.26 -6.72 -3.49
C MET A 1 7.86 -6.92 -4.01
N ARG A 2 7.70 -7.37 -5.25
CA ARG A 2 6.41 -7.73 -5.83
C ARG A 2 6.24 -9.25 -5.76
N VAL A 3 5.12 -9.71 -5.22
CA VAL A 3 4.74 -11.12 -5.16
C VAL A 3 3.55 -11.31 -6.08
N THR A 4 3.61 -12.30 -6.96
CA THR A 4 2.46 -12.70 -7.78
C THR A 4 2.08 -14.13 -7.43
N TYR A 5 0.82 -14.33 -7.07
CA TYR A 5 0.25 -15.62 -6.76
C TYR A 5 -1.11 -15.74 -7.45
N ASP A 6 -1.29 -16.80 -8.23
CA ASP A 6 -2.53 -17.06 -8.96
C ASP A 6 -3.04 -15.89 -9.83
N GLY A 7 -2.12 -15.11 -10.39
CA GLY A 7 -2.44 -13.93 -11.21
C GLY A 7 -2.65 -12.64 -10.43
N VAL A 8 -2.84 -12.71 -9.11
CA VAL A 8 -2.96 -11.56 -8.21
C VAL A 8 -1.58 -11.14 -7.71
N SER A 9 -1.37 -9.84 -7.62
CA SER A 9 -0.09 -9.24 -7.30
C SER A 9 -0.16 -8.31 -6.09
N VAL A 10 0.85 -8.44 -5.23
CA VAL A 10 0.99 -7.63 -4.02
C VAL A 10 2.37 -6.99 -4.01
N LEU A 11 2.42 -5.67 -3.87
CA LEU A 11 3.66 -4.93 -3.75
C LEU A 11 3.97 -4.59 -2.28
N PHE A 12 5.14 -5.02 -1.82
CA PHE A 12 5.68 -4.69 -0.50
C PHE A 12 6.91 -3.81 -0.64
N THR A 13 6.84 -2.57 -0.16
CA THR A 13 7.98 -1.62 -0.21
C THR A 13 8.72 -1.53 1.12
N GLY A 14 8.10 -1.94 2.23
CA GLY A 14 8.65 -1.71 3.57
C GLY A 14 8.81 -0.21 3.83
N ASP A 15 9.89 0.19 4.48
CA ASP A 15 10.16 1.60 4.80
C ASP A 15 10.88 2.36 3.66
N ALA A 16 10.61 1.99 2.41
CA ALA A 16 11.19 2.65 1.25
C ALA A 16 10.69 4.10 1.13
N GLU A 17 11.62 5.06 1.18
CA GLU A 17 11.33 6.48 1.01
C GLU A 17 11.52 6.93 -0.46
N ARG A 18 11.24 8.20 -0.75
CA ARG A 18 11.27 8.79 -2.11
C ARG A 18 12.43 8.35 -3.00
N GLU A 19 13.67 8.32 -2.51
CA GLU A 19 14.83 7.90 -3.33
C GLU A 19 14.68 6.45 -3.80
N ALA A 20 14.17 5.56 -2.95
CA ALA A 20 13.91 4.18 -3.31
C ALA A 20 12.71 4.08 -4.28
N GLU A 21 11.66 4.89 -4.11
CA GLU A 21 10.54 4.98 -5.05
C GLU A 21 11.00 5.43 -6.44
N GLU A 22 11.83 6.48 -6.52
CA GLU A 22 12.42 6.97 -7.77
C GLU A 22 13.25 5.91 -8.48
N ASN A 23 14.03 5.13 -7.72
CA ASN A 23 14.80 4.02 -8.27
C ASN A 23 13.90 2.88 -8.76
N MET A 24 12.83 2.57 -8.02
CA MET A 24 11.82 1.58 -8.40
C MET A 24 11.07 1.97 -9.69
N MET A 25 10.75 3.26 -9.85
CA MET A 25 10.09 3.80 -11.05
C MET A 25 10.93 3.71 -12.34
N GLN A 26 12.21 3.35 -12.25
CA GLN A 26 13.02 3.04 -13.44
C GLN A 26 12.67 1.69 -14.07
N GLN A 27 11.89 0.86 -13.38
CA GLN A 27 11.36 -0.43 -13.84
C GLN A 27 9.86 -0.50 -13.51
N PRO A 28 9.02 0.36 -14.13
CA PRO A 28 7.61 0.51 -13.78
C PRO A 28 6.81 -0.79 -13.99
N GLU A 29 7.25 -1.68 -14.88
CA GLU A 29 6.66 -3.00 -15.08
C GLU A 29 6.75 -3.93 -13.85
N LEU A 30 7.55 -3.56 -12.84
CA LEU A 30 7.67 -4.28 -11.58
C LEU A 30 6.83 -3.66 -10.45
N LEU A 31 6.09 -2.57 -10.72
CA LEU A 31 5.34 -1.82 -9.70
C LEU A 31 3.84 -2.08 -9.73
N ASP A 32 3.26 -2.23 -10.91
CA ASP A 32 1.85 -2.57 -11.12
C ASP A 32 1.41 -3.73 -10.23
N ALA A 33 0.47 -3.48 -9.32
CA ALA A 33 0.01 -4.48 -8.35
C ALA A 33 -1.43 -4.24 -7.90
N ASP A 34 -2.21 -5.32 -7.78
CA ASP A 34 -3.61 -5.26 -7.32
C ASP A 34 -3.72 -4.73 -5.88
N VAL A 35 -2.77 -5.13 -5.01
CA VAL A 35 -2.71 -4.72 -3.61
C VAL A 35 -1.36 -4.09 -3.29
N PHE A 36 -1.36 -2.94 -2.63
CA PHE A 36 -0.16 -2.25 -2.17
C PHE A 36 -0.04 -2.26 -0.65
N HIS A 37 1.06 -2.80 -0.12
CA HIS A 37 1.44 -2.60 1.27
C HIS A 37 2.15 -1.25 1.43
N VAL A 38 1.44 -0.28 2.00
CA VAL A 38 1.81 1.14 2.05
C VAL A 38 3.22 1.33 2.59
N GLY A 39 3.99 2.15 1.88
CA GLY A 39 5.38 2.43 2.20
C GLY A 39 5.50 3.14 3.53
N HIS A 40 6.43 2.66 4.36
CA HIS A 40 6.83 3.27 5.62
C HIS A 40 5.64 3.64 6.52
N HIS A 41 4.68 2.71 6.64
CA HIS A 41 3.47 2.86 7.46
C HIS A 41 2.55 4.03 7.06
N GLY A 42 2.78 4.67 5.90
CA GLY A 42 2.10 5.91 5.51
C GLY A 42 2.85 7.18 5.93
N SER A 43 4.16 7.11 6.09
CA SER A 43 5.02 8.29 6.28
C SER A 43 4.91 9.26 5.09
N SER A 44 4.98 10.56 5.39
CA SER A 44 5.10 11.63 4.40
C SER A 44 6.42 11.59 3.62
N THR A 45 7.39 10.78 4.03
CA THR A 45 8.63 10.50 3.29
C THR A 45 8.47 9.47 2.17
N SER A 46 7.28 8.88 2.04
CA SER A 46 6.96 7.81 1.09
C SER A 46 5.60 8.07 0.43
N ASN A 47 5.17 7.13 -0.41
CA ASN A 47 3.90 7.08 -1.11
C ASN A 47 3.71 8.27 -2.07
N GLY A 48 4.75 8.66 -2.81
CA GLY A 48 4.67 9.78 -3.75
C GLY A 48 3.60 9.55 -4.84
N GLU A 49 2.93 10.61 -5.29
CA GLU A 49 1.80 10.51 -6.24
C GLU A 49 2.20 9.77 -7.53
N ALA A 50 3.34 10.12 -8.13
CA ALA A 50 3.84 9.44 -9.33
C ALA A 50 4.17 7.95 -9.08
N PHE A 51 4.61 7.62 -7.87
CA PHE A 51 4.85 6.24 -7.47
C PHE A 51 3.53 5.47 -7.33
N LEU A 52 2.55 6.04 -6.63
CA LEU A 52 1.22 5.43 -6.49
C LEU A 52 0.52 5.22 -7.84
N GLN A 53 0.65 6.18 -8.78
CA GLN A 53 0.15 6.02 -10.15
C GLN A 53 0.87 4.90 -10.93
N ALA A 54 2.14 4.62 -10.62
CA ALA A 54 2.88 3.53 -11.25
C ALA A 54 2.58 2.16 -10.60
N VAL A 55 2.17 2.14 -9.33
CA VAL A 55 1.69 0.93 -8.65
C VAL A 55 0.26 0.59 -9.07
N ASP A 56 -0.58 1.60 -9.31
CA ASP A 56 -2.00 1.50 -9.72
C ASP A 56 -2.83 0.46 -8.95
N PRO A 57 -2.81 0.46 -7.59
CA PRO A 57 -3.49 -0.57 -6.82
C PRO A 57 -4.99 -0.31 -6.68
N GLU A 58 -5.78 -1.37 -6.62
CA GLU A 58 -7.19 -1.28 -6.23
C GLU A 58 -7.32 -0.99 -4.73
N VAL A 59 -6.44 -1.61 -3.92
CA VAL A 59 -6.41 -1.47 -2.46
C VAL A 59 -5.00 -1.22 -1.95
N ALA A 60 -4.87 -0.33 -0.97
CA ALA A 60 -3.68 -0.09 -0.19
C ALA A 60 -3.87 -0.46 1.29
N ILE A 61 -2.87 -1.07 1.93
CA ILE A 61 -2.90 -1.49 3.33
C ILE A 61 -1.72 -0.90 4.09
N TYR A 62 -1.99 -0.07 5.10
CA TYR A 62 -0.98 0.44 6.02
C TYR A 62 -0.98 -0.33 7.36
N SER A 63 0.21 -0.52 7.91
CA SER A 63 0.38 -1.06 9.26
C SER A 63 0.75 0.06 10.23
N ALA A 64 -0.12 0.39 11.18
CA ALA A 64 0.18 1.33 12.26
C ALA A 64 -0.54 0.92 13.56
N GLY A 65 -0.05 1.42 14.69
CA GLY A 65 -0.70 1.27 15.99
C GLY A 65 -1.77 2.35 16.23
N VAL A 66 -2.79 2.02 17.04
CA VAL A 66 -3.89 2.94 17.43
C VAL A 66 -3.36 4.24 18.03
N ASP A 67 -2.33 4.15 18.87
CA ASP A 67 -1.71 5.29 19.56
C ASP A 67 -0.28 5.53 19.04
N ASN A 68 -0.05 5.39 17.72
CA ASN A 68 1.30 5.56 17.21
C ASN A 68 1.78 7.03 17.35
N GLU A 69 2.96 7.20 17.94
CA GLU A 69 3.52 8.54 18.24
C GLU A 69 4.11 9.24 17.01
N TYR A 70 4.22 8.54 15.89
CA TYR A 70 4.76 9.07 14.63
C TYR A 70 3.71 9.83 13.81
N GLY A 71 2.42 9.66 14.11
CA GLY A 71 1.33 10.25 13.34
C GLY A 71 1.10 9.56 12.00
N HIS A 72 1.40 8.26 11.90
CA HIS A 72 1.22 7.45 10.69
C HIS A 72 -0.18 6.81 10.59
N PRO A 73 -0.78 6.71 9.40
CA PRO A 73 -0.39 7.42 8.18
C PRO A 73 -0.59 8.93 8.37
N HIS A 74 0.26 9.73 7.75
CA HIS A 74 0.08 11.18 7.76
C HIS A 74 -1.16 11.57 6.94
N ASP A 75 -1.89 12.60 7.37
CA ASP A 75 -3.13 13.06 6.71
C ASP A 75 -2.91 13.33 5.21
N GLU A 76 -1.80 13.97 4.82
CA GLU A 76 -1.50 14.24 3.40
C GLU A 76 -1.19 12.99 2.56
N VAL A 77 -0.90 11.87 3.21
CA VAL A 77 -0.75 10.57 2.55
C VAL A 77 -2.12 9.94 2.36
N VAL A 78 -2.99 10.00 3.38
CA VAL A 78 -4.39 9.55 3.28
C VAL A 78 -5.13 10.29 2.17
N GLU A 79 -5.06 11.62 2.15
CA GLU A 79 -5.68 12.47 1.12
C GLU A 79 -5.21 12.06 -0.29
N ARG A 80 -3.95 11.67 -0.45
CA ARG A 80 -3.41 11.24 -1.74
C ARG A 80 -4.00 9.91 -2.21
N PHE A 81 -4.21 8.96 -1.31
CA PHE A 81 -4.89 7.71 -1.65
C PHE A 81 -6.35 7.97 -2.04
N GLU A 82 -7.04 8.83 -1.30
CA GLU A 82 -8.43 9.24 -1.60
C GLU A 82 -8.55 9.95 -2.96
N ASP A 83 -7.66 10.91 -3.26
CA ASP A 83 -7.64 11.66 -4.52
C ASP A 83 -7.39 10.76 -5.74
N LEU A 84 -6.60 9.69 -5.56
CA LEU A 84 -6.33 8.69 -6.59
C LEU A 84 -7.42 7.61 -6.68
N GLY A 85 -8.41 7.62 -5.77
CA GLY A 85 -9.48 6.62 -5.73
C GLY A 85 -9.03 5.25 -5.26
N ILE A 86 -7.92 5.16 -4.53
CA ILE A 86 -7.36 3.93 -3.98
C ILE A 86 -7.98 3.69 -2.60
N GLU A 87 -8.59 2.53 -2.38
CA GLU A 87 -9.18 2.20 -1.08
C GLU A 87 -8.08 1.89 -0.05
N LEU A 88 -8.14 2.54 1.11
CA LEU A 88 -7.07 2.46 2.12
C LEU A 88 -7.54 1.74 3.39
N PHE A 89 -6.88 0.64 3.73
CA PHE A 89 -7.10 -0.11 4.97
C PHE A 89 -5.93 0.05 5.92
N GLY A 90 -6.25 0.15 7.20
CA GLY A 90 -5.29 0.42 8.25
C GLY A 90 -5.42 -0.51 9.44
N THR A 91 -4.32 -1.08 9.93
CA THR A 91 -4.39 -1.96 11.12
C THR A 91 -4.82 -1.22 12.39
N ALA A 92 -4.59 0.10 12.48
CA ALA A 92 -5.04 0.93 13.59
C ALA A 92 -6.58 1.09 13.61
N GLU A 93 -7.20 1.07 12.45
CA GLU A 93 -8.64 1.32 12.26
C GLU A 93 -9.42 0.00 12.12
N HIS A 94 -8.84 -0.97 11.43
CA HIS A 94 -9.51 -2.20 10.98
C HIS A 94 -9.03 -3.46 11.71
N GLY A 95 -7.99 -3.36 12.56
CA GLY A 95 -7.42 -4.50 13.28
C GLY A 95 -6.55 -5.38 12.38
N GLU A 96 -6.75 -6.69 12.44
CA GLU A 96 -6.07 -7.62 11.53
C GLU A 96 -6.67 -7.50 10.14
N VAL A 97 -5.85 -7.27 9.12
CA VAL A 97 -6.28 -7.18 7.72
C VAL A 97 -5.72 -8.37 6.96
N TYR A 98 -6.59 -9.02 6.20
CA TYR A 98 -6.26 -10.21 5.46
C TYR A 98 -6.58 -10.03 3.97
N VAL A 99 -5.70 -10.58 3.14
CA VAL A 99 -5.92 -10.75 1.70
C VAL A 99 -5.90 -12.25 1.43
N ILE A 100 -7.05 -12.81 1.05
CA ILE A 100 -7.13 -14.20 0.57
C ILE A 100 -7.08 -14.17 -0.95
N ILE A 101 -6.22 -15.00 -1.52
CA ILE A 101 -6.14 -15.24 -2.96
C ILE A 101 -6.51 -16.69 -3.21
N GLN A 102 -7.51 -16.91 -4.05
CA GLN A 102 -8.01 -18.24 -4.38
C GLN A 102 -8.63 -18.26 -5.79
N ASP A 103 -8.26 -19.27 -6.58
CA ASP A 103 -8.87 -19.56 -7.89
C ASP A 103 -8.82 -18.38 -8.89
N GLY A 104 -7.74 -17.60 -8.84
CA GLY A 104 -7.52 -16.41 -9.66
C GLY A 104 -8.25 -15.16 -9.20
N GLU A 105 -8.94 -15.23 -8.07
CA GLU A 105 -9.67 -14.12 -7.44
C GLU A 105 -9.03 -13.75 -6.10
N TRP A 106 -9.31 -12.56 -5.59
CA TRP A 106 -8.88 -12.14 -4.26
C TRP A 106 -9.98 -11.38 -3.51
N GLU A 107 -9.95 -11.51 -2.19
CA GLU A 107 -10.88 -10.83 -1.28
C GLU A 107 -10.11 -10.23 -0.09
N LEU A 108 -10.61 -9.09 0.40
CA LEU A 108 -10.12 -8.44 1.62
C LEU A 108 -11.14 -8.55 2.75
N PHE A 109 -10.65 -8.88 3.93
CA PHE A 109 -11.43 -8.87 5.18
C PHE A 109 -10.60 -8.35 6.33
N SER A 110 -11.29 -7.85 7.35
CA SER A 110 -10.66 -7.34 8.56
C SER A 110 -11.37 -7.77 9.83
N GLU A 111 -10.59 -7.94 10.91
CA GLU A 111 -11.07 -8.36 12.23
C GLU A 111 -10.54 -7.40 13.30
N ARG A 112 -11.45 -6.83 14.11
CA ARG A 112 -11.14 -5.92 15.22
C ARG A 112 -11.79 -6.38 16.53
#